data_AF-A0A7W7DV27-F1
#
_entry.id   AF-A0A7W7DV27-F1
#
_cell.length_a   1.000
_cell.length_b   1.000
_cell.length_c   1.000
_cell.angle_alpha   90.00
_cell.angle_beta   90.00
_cell.angle_gamma   90.00
#
_symmetry.space_group_name_H-M   'P 1'
#
loop_
_entity.id
_entity.type
_entity.pdbx_description
1 polymer ?
#
loop_
_entity_poly.entity_id
_entity_poly.type
_entity_poly.pdbx_seq_one_letter_code
_entity_poly.pdbx_strand_id
1 'polypeptide(L)'
;MNCAPAELVSRVSSCLVQAGFQVLGEADSGIPGLRVTEVSAGALVSWTASDGFTALARDQAGRAASNDSMRMIVQTAVTGLLVQLGHTVTDTPDGGGLVVLAEAVLPRGDTGS
;
A
#
# COMPACT_ATOMS: atom_id res chain seq x y z
N MET A 1 -4.76 -5.57 20.23
CA MET A 1 -6.06 -4.90 20.05
C MET A 1 -6.52 -5.28 18.65
N ASN A 2 -7.66 -5.95 18.53
CA ASN A 2 -8.16 -6.43 17.24
C ASN A 2 -8.56 -5.22 16.40
N CYS A 3 -7.68 -4.71 15.53
CA CYS A 3 -8.06 -3.63 14.62
C CYS A 3 -8.98 -4.23 13.56
N ALA A 4 -10.23 -3.77 13.52
CA ALA A 4 -11.10 -4.08 12.39
C ALA A 4 -10.42 -3.62 11.09
N PRO A 5 -10.64 -4.30 9.95
CA PRO A 5 -9.99 -3.93 8.69
C PRO A 5 -10.30 -2.46 8.29
N ALA A 6 -11.49 -1.95 8.60
CA ALA A 6 -11.84 -0.53 8.49
C ALA A 6 -10.97 0.41 9.36
N GLU A 7 -10.66 0.03 10.61
CA GLU A 7 -9.77 0.83 11.47
C GLU A 7 -8.32 0.79 10.97
N LEU A 8 -7.88 -0.35 10.44
CA LEU A 8 -6.56 -0.49 9.84
C LEU A 8 -6.42 0.42 8.60
N VAL A 9 -7.44 0.48 7.75
CA VAL A 9 -7.49 1.41 6.60
C VAL A 9 -7.35 2.86 7.08
N SER A 10 -8.08 3.26 8.12
CA SER A 10 -8.01 4.63 8.66
C SER A 10 -6.63 4.96 9.23
N ARG A 11 -6.02 4.03 9.98
CA ARG A 11 -4.65 4.17 10.49
C ARG A 11 -3.62 4.29 9.38
N VAL A 12 -3.61 3.34 8.44
CA VAL A 12 -2.67 3.32 7.31
C VAL A 12 -2.79 4.59 6.49
N SER A 13 -4.02 5.03 6.20
CA SER A 13 -4.27 6.29 5.49
C SER A 13 -3.71 7.49 6.25
N SER A 14 -3.98 7.59 7.56
CA SER A 14 -3.49 8.69 8.39
C SER A 14 -1.96 8.72 8.45
N CYS A 15 -1.30 7.58 8.60
CA CYS A 15 0.15 7.49 8.61
C CYS A 15 0.78 7.91 7.27
N LEU A 16 0.18 7.50 6.15
CA LEU A 16 0.64 7.92 4.82
C LEU A 16 0.49 9.44 4.64
N VAL A 17 -0.65 10.02 5.04
CA VAL A 17 -0.86 11.47 4.99
C VAL A 17 0.14 12.21 5.88
N GLN A 18 0.42 11.71 7.08
CA GLN A 18 1.42 12.28 7.99
C GLN A 18 2.84 12.23 7.42
N ALA A 19 3.15 11.21 6.61
CA ALA A 19 4.42 11.10 5.89
C ALA A 19 4.47 11.98 4.62
N GLY A 20 3.41 12.73 4.31
CA GLY A 20 3.35 13.65 3.17
C GLY A 20 2.81 13.03 1.89
N PHE A 21 2.29 11.79 1.94
CA PHE A 21 1.65 11.17 0.78
C PHE A 21 0.21 11.68 0.61
N GLN A 22 -0.20 11.91 -0.64
CA GLN A 22 -1.59 12.18 -0.97
C GLN A 22 -2.35 10.86 -1.11
N VAL A 23 -3.25 10.59 -0.16
CA VAL A 23 -4.14 9.42 -0.16
C VAL A 23 -5.51 9.85 -0.69
N LEU A 24 -5.99 9.16 -1.72
CA LEU A 24 -7.28 9.38 -2.37
C LEU A 24 -8.36 8.49 -1.77
N GLY A 25 -9.61 8.96 -1.81
CA GLY A 25 -10.76 8.17 -1.37
C GLY A 25 -11.18 7.11 -2.38
N GLU A 26 -12.06 6.20 -1.97
CA GLU A 26 -12.56 5.12 -2.85
C GLU A 26 -13.31 5.66 -4.08
N ALA A 27 -14.05 6.77 -3.90
CA ALA A 27 -14.83 7.42 -4.97
C ALA A 27 -13.98 8.05 -6.08
N ASP A 28 -12.69 8.25 -5.85
CA ASP A 28 -11.80 8.95 -6.79
C ASP A 28 -11.29 8.06 -7.92
N SER A 29 -11.88 6.89 -8.18
CA SER A 29 -11.37 5.89 -9.14
C SER A 29 -10.92 6.52 -10.47
N GLY A 30 -9.67 6.25 -10.87
CA GLY A 30 -9.04 6.84 -12.07
C GLY A 30 -8.17 8.08 -11.83
N ILE A 31 -8.21 8.68 -10.64
CA ILE A 31 -7.28 9.76 -10.26
C ILE A 31 -5.93 9.14 -9.85
N PRO A 32 -4.80 9.65 -10.36
CA PRO A 32 -3.48 9.17 -9.96
C PRO A 32 -3.13 9.56 -8.53
N GLY A 33 -2.59 8.60 -7.78
CA GLY A 33 -2.27 8.75 -6.36
C GLY A 33 -2.26 7.43 -5.60
N LEU A 34 -2.05 7.52 -4.29
CA LEU A 34 -2.14 6.39 -3.37
C LEU A 34 -3.58 6.20 -2.94
N ARG A 35 -4.00 4.94 -2.76
CA ARG A 35 -5.31 4.56 -2.24
C ARG A 35 -5.13 3.50 -1.19
N VAL A 36 -5.98 3.55 -0.18
CA VAL A 36 -6.07 2.52 0.86
C VAL A 36 -7.49 2.01 0.87
N THR A 37 -7.68 0.74 0.54
CA THR A 37 -8.99 0.09 0.48
C THR A 37 -9.04 -1.09 1.43
N GLU A 38 -10.23 -1.38 1.95
CA GLU A 38 -10.43 -2.55 2.81
C GLU A 38 -10.35 -3.85 2.00
N VAL A 39 -9.70 -4.87 2.56
CA VAL A 39 -9.71 -6.24 2.03
C VAL A 39 -9.86 -7.23 3.18
N SER A 40 -10.30 -8.46 2.90
CA SER A 40 -10.53 -9.47 3.94
C SER A 40 -9.28 -9.78 4.80
N ALA A 41 -8.08 -9.57 4.27
CA ALA A 41 -6.81 -9.76 4.99
C ALA A 41 -6.35 -8.53 5.79
N GLY A 42 -6.96 -7.36 5.61
CA GLY A 42 -6.53 -6.10 6.21
C GLY A 42 -6.76 -4.89 5.29
N ALA A 43 -5.71 -4.14 5.00
CA ALA A 43 -5.78 -2.92 4.18
C ALA A 43 -4.89 -3.05 2.94
N LEU A 44 -5.46 -2.86 1.75
CA LEU A 44 -4.74 -2.82 0.49
C LEU A 44 -4.32 -1.39 0.17
N VAL A 45 -3.02 -1.17 0.03
CA VAL A 45 -2.43 0.07 -0.47
C VAL A 45 -2.10 -0.11 -1.95
N SER A 46 -2.75 0.67 -2.80
CA SER A 46 -2.51 0.67 -4.25
C SER A 46 -2.05 2.05 -4.71
N TRP A 47 -1.24 2.07 -5.78
CA TRP A 47 -0.75 3.31 -6.37
C TRP A 47 -1.00 3.35 -7.87
N THR A 48 -1.55 4.47 -8.33
CA THR A 48 -1.78 4.72 -9.75
C THR A 48 -0.95 5.92 -10.19
N ALA A 49 -0.07 5.74 -11.19
CA ALA A 49 0.67 6.83 -11.80
C ALA A 49 -0.27 7.72 -12.64
N SER A 50 0.09 8.99 -12.82
CA SER A 50 -0.63 9.89 -13.73
C SER A 50 -0.57 9.38 -15.17
N ASP A 51 -1.64 9.54 -15.95
CA ASP A 51 -1.66 9.21 -17.38
C ASP A 51 -0.57 9.97 -18.14
N GLY A 52 -0.29 11.22 -17.78
CA GLY A 52 0.79 12.00 -18.38
C GLY A 52 2.18 11.40 -18.08
N PHE A 53 2.39 10.94 -16.84
CA PHE A 53 3.62 10.24 -16.47
C PHE A 53 3.72 8.86 -17.12
N THR A 54 2.61 8.14 -17.22
CA THR A 54 2.50 6.84 -17.89
C THR A 54 2.81 6.97 -19.38
N ALA A 55 2.30 8.02 -20.03
CA ALA A 55 2.58 8.34 -21.43
C ALA A 55 4.04 8.72 -21.64
N LEU A 56 4.62 9.56 -20.77
CA LEU A 56 6.04 9.89 -20.80
C LEU A 56 6.93 8.66 -20.56
N ALA A 57 6.59 7.82 -19.60
CA ALA A 57 7.31 6.59 -19.32
C ALA A 57 7.20 5.60 -20.49
N ARG A 58 6.07 5.56 -21.22
CA ARG A 58 5.90 4.77 -22.45
C ARG A 58 6.69 5.33 -23.62
N ASP A 59 6.72 6.65 -23.78
CA ASP A 59 7.55 7.33 -24.78
C ASP A 59 9.05 7.07 -24.55
N GLN A 60 9.47 7.09 -23.28
CA GLN A 60 10.82 6.72 -22.88
C GLN A 60 11.06 5.20 -22.82
N ALA A 61 10.02 4.36 -22.79
CA ALA A 61 10.14 2.90 -22.78
C ALA A 61 10.67 2.31 -24.08
N GLY A 62 10.78 3.09 -25.16
CA GLY A 62 11.66 2.77 -26.29
C GLY A 62 13.14 2.58 -25.89
N ARG A 63 13.52 2.95 -24.65
CA ARG A 63 14.85 2.78 -24.03
C ARG A 63 14.86 2.02 -22.69
N ALA A 64 13.79 1.26 -22.37
CA ALA A 64 13.62 0.34 -21.23
C ALA A 64 12.90 0.86 -19.96
N ALA A 65 11.96 0.03 -19.47
CA ALA A 65 11.53 -0.20 -18.08
C ALA A 65 11.11 0.96 -17.14
N SER A 66 10.91 2.19 -17.62
CA SER A 66 10.76 3.36 -16.73
C SER A 66 9.53 3.38 -15.79
N ASN A 67 8.37 2.87 -16.22
CA ASN A 67 7.15 2.93 -15.39
C ASN A 67 7.20 1.96 -14.19
N ASP A 68 7.72 0.76 -14.42
CA ASP A 68 7.84 -0.27 -13.39
C ASP A 68 8.84 0.17 -12.30
N SER A 69 9.92 0.85 -12.68
CA SER A 69 10.92 1.38 -11.74
C SER A 69 10.34 2.43 -10.79
N MET A 70 9.50 3.36 -11.27
CA MET A 70 8.90 4.37 -10.40
C MET A 70 7.88 3.75 -9.45
N ARG A 71 7.05 2.82 -9.95
CA ARG A 71 6.13 2.05 -9.10
C ARG A 71 6.89 1.32 -8.00
N MET A 72 7.99 0.66 -8.35
CA MET A 72 8.83 -0.07 -7.40
C MET A 72 9.45 0.88 -6.36
N ILE A 73 9.89 2.07 -6.74
CA ILE A 73 10.42 3.08 -5.80
C ILE A 73 9.33 3.53 -4.82
N VAL A 74 8.13 3.87 -5.31
CA VAL A 74 7.01 4.28 -4.47
C VAL A 74 6.58 3.13 -3.54
N GLN A 75 6.44 1.92 -4.06
CA GLN A 75 6.14 0.72 -3.28
C GLN A 75 7.21 0.49 -2.20
N THR A 76 8.49 0.57 -2.53
CA THR A 76 9.58 0.40 -1.56
C THR A 76 9.53 1.44 -0.45
N ALA A 77 9.30 2.71 -0.79
CA ALA A 77 9.18 3.78 0.19
C ALA A 77 7.98 3.58 1.13
N VAL A 78 6.82 3.18 0.57
CA VAL A 78 5.60 2.88 1.33
C VAL A 78 5.80 1.66 2.22
N THR A 79 6.40 0.57 1.70
CA THR A 79 6.74 -0.62 2.49
C THR A 79 7.66 -0.28 3.63
N GLY A 80 8.74 0.47 3.38
CA GLY A 80 9.71 0.88 4.42
C GLY A 80 9.05 1.69 5.53
N LEU A 81 8.18 2.64 5.18
CA LEU A 81 7.41 3.42 6.15
C LEU A 81 6.49 2.53 7.00
N LEU A 82 5.70 1.67 6.36
CA LEU A 82 4.73 0.82 7.06
C LEU A 82 5.41 -0.19 7.99
N VAL A 83 6.51 -0.80 7.55
CA VAL A 83 7.33 -1.69 8.38
C VAL A 83 7.95 -0.93 9.56
N GLN A 84 8.45 0.30 9.33
CA GLN A 84 9.00 1.14 10.40
C GLN A 84 7.95 1.48 11.49
N LEU A 85 6.68 1.57 11.10
CA LEU A 85 5.54 1.78 12.00
C LEU A 85 5.05 0.48 12.68
N GLY A 86 5.66 -0.67 12.38
CA GLY A 86 5.34 -1.97 12.99
C GLY A 86 4.24 -2.74 12.27
N HIS A 87 3.88 -2.35 11.04
CA HIS A 87 2.90 -3.08 10.24
C HIS A 87 3.56 -4.24 9.47
N THR A 88 2.84 -5.36 9.37
CA THR A 88 3.22 -6.48 8.49
C THR A 88 2.67 -6.22 7.09
N VAL A 89 3.56 -6.17 6.09
CA VAL A 89 3.23 -5.84 4.69
C VAL A 89 3.55 -7.04 3.80
N THR A 90 2.67 -7.34 2.84
CA THR A 90 2.90 -8.33 1.78
C THR A 90 2.62 -7.73 0.41
N ASP A 91 3.33 -8.14 -0.62
CA ASP A 91 3.01 -7.76 -2.00
C ASP A 91 1.74 -8.45 -2.48
N THR A 92 0.97 -7.79 -3.37
CA THR A 92 -0.11 -8.47 -4.11
C THR A 92 0.50 -9.35 -5.21
N PRO A 93 -0.12 -10.50 -5.54
CA PRO A 93 0.40 -11.41 -6.57
C PRO A 93 0.42 -10.80 -7.97
N ASP A 94 -0.41 -9.78 -8.22
CA ASP A 94 -0.44 -8.99 -9.45
C ASP A 94 0.62 -7.85 -9.49
N GLY A 95 1.36 -7.63 -8.40
CA GLY A 95 2.38 -6.57 -8.28
C GLY A 95 1.82 -5.14 -8.28
N GLY A 96 0.50 -4.98 -8.25
CA GLY A 96 -0.20 -3.71 -8.30
C GLY A 96 -0.30 -2.97 -6.96
N GLY A 97 0.06 -3.62 -5.84
CA GLY A 97 -0.10 -3.02 -4.52
C GLY A 97 0.52 -3.82 -3.39
N LEU A 98 0.27 -3.32 -2.17
CA LEU A 98 0.79 -3.85 -0.92
C LEU A 98 -0.39 -4.10 0.03
N VAL A 99 -0.44 -5.27 0.67
CA VAL A 99 -1.44 -5.60 1.68
C VAL A 99 -0.80 -5.44 3.06
N VAL A 100 -1.37 -4.56 3.87
CA VAL A 100 -1.10 -4.47 5.30
C VAL A 100 -2.01 -5.47 6.00
N LEU A 101 -1.40 -6.47 6.65
CA LEU A 101 -2.16 -7.51 7.33
C LEU A 101 -2.75 -6.99 8.64
N ALA A 102 -4.01 -7.36 8.90
CA ALA A 102 -4.57 -7.28 10.24
C ALA A 102 -3.79 -8.24 11.15
N GLU A 103 -3.46 -7.80 12.37
CA GLU A 103 -2.74 -8.63 13.33
C GLU A 103 -3.55 -9.90 13.63
N ALA A 104 -3.09 -11.04 13.11
CA ALA A 104 -3.70 -12.32 13.43
C ALA A 104 -3.32 -12.68 14.87
N VAL A 105 -4.32 -12.94 15.71
CA VAL A 105 -4.09 -13.61 17.00
C VAL A 105 -3.46 -14.97 16.69
N LEU A 106 -2.15 -15.06 16.82
CA LEU A 106 -1.53 -16.33 17.16
C LEU A 106 -2.05 -16.66 18.56
N PRO A 107 -2.69 -17.82 18.79
CA PRO A 107 -3.04 -18.22 20.14
C PRO A 107 -1.74 -18.23 20.94
N ARG A 108 -1.64 -17.35 21.95
CA ARG A 108 -0.56 -17.41 22.92
C ARG A 108 -0.63 -18.81 23.51
N GLY A 109 0.35 -19.65 23.17
CA GLY A 109 0.55 -20.92 23.82
C GLY A 109 0.79 -20.63 25.29
N ASP A 110 -0.26 -20.79 26.09
CA ASP A 110 -0.17 -20.93 27.53
C ASP A 110 0.55 -22.26 27.77
N THR A 111 1.88 -22.23 27.81
CA THR A 111 2.65 -23.31 28.44
C THR A 111 2.67 -23.03 29.93
N GLY A 112 1.52 -23.26 30.56
CA GLY A 112 1.46 -23.55 31.98
C GLY A 112 1.85 -25.00 32.21
N SER A 113 2.97 -25.22 32.91
CA SER A 113 3.17 -26.26 33.94
C SER A 113 4.53 -26.08 34.60
#